data_AF-A0A1G0BWU0-F1
#
_entry.id   AF-A0A1G0BWU0-F1
#
_cell.length_a   1.000
_cell.length_b   1.000
_cell.length_c   1.000
_cell.angle_alpha   90.00
_cell.angle_beta   90.00
_cell.angle_gamma   90.00
#
_symmetry.space_group_name_H-M   'P 1'
#
loop_
_entity.id
_entity.type
_entity.pdbx_description
1 polymer ?
#
loop_
_entity_poly.entity_id
_entity_poly.type
_entity_poly.pdbx_seq_one_letter_code
_entity_poly.pdbx_strand_id
1 'polypeptide(L)'
;MLLWNPKVKHVSPSCFSNPRQGYRYAITYQMSGNAIASELEAEFVHFEPLSKLTIRHTGGLASPPGRIIEENYDLAERNGGTFLTQTICIRNSGINIFLRLLIWIIQKWGKPTGKPYLETFRDIIENNTGKKGVQ
;
A
#
# COMPACT_ATOMS: atom_id res chain seq x y z
N MET A 1 -4.57 -12.11 -9.23
CA MET A 1 -5.00 -11.53 -7.93
C MET A 1 -5.73 -10.23 -8.24
N LEU A 2 -6.92 -9.97 -7.68
CA LEU A 2 -7.64 -8.72 -7.92
C LEU A 2 -6.86 -7.55 -7.29
N LEU A 3 -6.46 -6.58 -8.11
CA LEU A 3 -5.78 -5.38 -7.64
C LEU A 3 -6.83 -4.41 -7.08
N TRP A 4 -6.87 -4.27 -5.76
CA TRP A 4 -7.77 -3.34 -5.08
C TRP A 4 -7.30 -1.88 -5.19
N ASN A 5 -6.00 -1.67 -5.42
CA ASN A 5 -5.42 -0.36 -5.65
C ASN A 5 -5.21 -0.13 -7.16
N PRO A 6 -5.98 0.78 -7.81
CA PRO A 6 -5.91 0.99 -9.27
C PRO A 6 -4.61 1.63 -9.75
N LYS A 7 -3.82 2.20 -8.82
CA LYS A 7 -2.49 2.74 -9.11
C LYS A 7 -1.43 1.65 -9.22
N VAL A 8 -1.67 0.46 -8.67
CA VAL A 8 -0.79 -0.70 -8.84
C VAL A 8 -1.10 -1.31 -10.20
N LYS A 9 -0.08 -1.44 -11.04
CA LYS A 9 -0.20 -2.07 -12.37
C LYS A 9 0.30 -3.50 -12.38
N HIS A 10 1.35 -3.76 -11.61
CA HIS A 10 2.00 -5.05 -11.60
C HIS A 10 2.65 -5.32 -10.24
N VAL A 11 2.66 -6.58 -9.84
CA VAL A 11 3.36 -7.09 -8.66
C VAL A 11 4.06 -8.38 -9.07
N SER A 12 5.39 -8.42 -8.97
CA SER A 12 6.20 -9.60 -9.26
C SER A 12 6.94 -10.05 -8.00
N PRO A 13 6.83 -11.33 -7.61
CA PRO A 13 7.63 -11.86 -6.51
C PRO A 13 9.12 -11.83 -6.90
N SER A 14 9.98 -11.32 -6.02
CA SER A 14 11.44 -11.42 -6.19
C SER A 14 11.96 -12.76 -5.65
N CYS A 15 11.17 -13.44 -4.82
CA CYS A 15 11.44 -14.76 -4.28
C CYS A 15 10.14 -15.59 -4.23
N PHE A 16 10.22 -16.89 -4.53
CA PHE A 16 9.08 -17.80 -4.50
C PHE A 16 8.80 -18.40 -3.10
N SER A 17 9.38 -17.85 -2.04
CA SER A 17 9.11 -18.29 -0.67
C SER A 17 7.77 -17.77 -0.15
N ASN A 18 7.20 -18.46 0.85
CA ASN A 18 6.02 -17.94 1.56
C ASN A 18 6.29 -16.56 2.19
N PRO A 19 5.25 -15.70 2.32
CA PRO A 19 5.40 -14.40 2.96
C PRO A 19 5.92 -14.52 4.39
N ARG A 20 7.00 -13.79 4.67
CA ARG A 20 7.66 -13.70 5.98
C ARG A 20 8.40 -12.37 6.08
N GLN A 21 8.89 -12.03 7.27
CA GLN A 21 9.80 -10.89 7.41
C GLN A 21 11.03 -11.07 6.49
N GLY A 22 11.40 -10.00 5.80
CA GLY A 22 12.44 -9.99 4.75
C GLY A 22 11.95 -10.47 3.37
N TYR A 23 10.66 -10.80 3.20
CA TYR A 23 10.11 -11.12 1.88
C TYR A 23 10.20 -9.91 0.95
N ARG A 24 10.69 -10.13 -0.28
CA ARG A 24 10.92 -9.08 -1.28
C ARG A 24 10.11 -9.34 -2.55
N TYR A 25 9.60 -8.26 -3.12
CA TYR A 25 8.87 -8.27 -4.38
C TYR A 25 9.04 -6.94 -5.10
N ALA A 26 8.85 -6.93 -6.42
CA ALA A 26 8.78 -5.70 -7.19
C ALA A 26 7.31 -5.30 -7.37
N ILE A 27 7.05 -4.00 -7.31
CA ILE A 27 5.72 -3.41 -7.48
C ILE A 27 5.79 -2.21 -8.41
N THR A 28 4.90 -2.17 -9.40
CA THR A 28 4.84 -1.09 -10.39
C THR A 28 3.66 -0.19 -10.11
N TYR A 29 3.92 1.09 -9.88
CA TYR A 29 2.90 2.12 -9.68
C TYR A 29 2.79 3.05 -10.89
N GLN A 30 1.56 3.42 -11.25
CA GLN A 30 1.30 4.49 -12.20
C GLN A 30 0.44 5.57 -11.54
N MET A 31 1.01 6.76 -11.36
CA MET A 31 0.31 7.90 -10.80
C MET A 31 -0.49 8.63 -11.88
N SER A 32 -1.65 9.18 -11.50
CA SER A 32 -2.48 9.99 -12.41
C SER A 32 -1.67 11.20 -12.87
N GLY A 33 -1.58 11.39 -14.19
CA GLY A 33 -0.77 12.45 -14.81
C GLY A 33 0.67 12.06 -15.15
N ASN A 34 1.16 10.89 -14.70
CA ASN A 34 2.47 10.38 -15.11
C ASN A 34 2.30 9.37 -16.26
N ALA A 35 2.95 9.64 -17.39
CA ALA A 35 2.95 8.75 -18.53
C ALA A 35 3.78 7.47 -18.29
N ILE A 36 4.79 7.54 -17.42
CA ILE A 36 5.72 6.44 -17.14
C ILE A 36 5.36 5.82 -15.79
N ALA A 37 5.23 4.49 -15.78
CA ALA A 37 5.05 3.73 -14.57
C ALA A 37 6.39 3.57 -13.83
N SER A 38 6.36 3.70 -12.51
CA SER A 38 7.54 3.54 -11.66
C SER A 38 7.53 2.17 -11.03
N GLU A 39 8.52 1.35 -11.36
CA GLU A 39 8.82 0.14 -10.60
C GLU A 39 9.50 0.52 -9.28
N LEU A 40 9.18 -0.20 -8.21
CA LEU A 40 9.78 -0.07 -6.89
C LEU A 40 10.09 -1.47 -6.37
N GLU A 41 11.13 -1.57 -5.56
CA GLU A 41 11.36 -2.77 -4.78
C GLU A 41 10.69 -2.62 -3.41
N ALA A 42 9.96 -3.65 -2.99
CA ALA A 42 9.25 -3.69 -1.73
C ALA A 42 9.76 -4.84 -0.84
N GLU A 43 9.90 -4.57 0.45
CA GLU A 43 10.37 -5.52 1.46
C GLU A 43 9.44 -5.52 2.68
N PHE A 44 9.13 -6.71 3.20
CA PHE A 44 8.43 -6.89 4.47
C PHE A 44 9.39 -6.65 5.63
N VAL A 45 9.41 -5.44 6.18
CA VAL A 45 10.31 -5.11 7.29
C VAL A 45 9.81 -5.65 8.63
N HIS A 46 8.49 -5.74 8.76
CA HIS A 46 7.82 -6.27 9.92
C HIS A 46 6.59 -7.05 9.47
N PHE A 47 6.45 -8.28 9.95
CA PHE A 47 5.39 -9.19 9.54
C PHE A 47 4.89 -9.99 10.75
N GLU A 48 3.74 -9.59 11.27
CA GLU A 48 2.99 -10.29 12.30
C GLU A 48 1.63 -10.69 11.72
N PRO A 49 1.45 -11.98 11.35
CA PRO A 49 0.22 -12.46 10.74
C PRO A 49 -1.03 -12.03 11.53
N LEU A 50 -2.05 -11.57 10.81
CA LEU A 50 -3.35 -11.13 11.36
C LEU A 50 -3.29 -9.92 12.31
N SER A 51 -2.13 -9.29 12.51
CA SER A 51 -2.00 -8.11 13.35
C SER A 51 -1.37 -6.94 12.61
N LYS A 52 -0.17 -7.12 12.06
CA LYS A 52 0.63 -6.01 11.57
C LYS A 52 1.51 -6.37 10.38
N LEU A 53 1.60 -5.44 9.43
CA LEU A 53 2.50 -5.53 8.30
C LEU A 53 3.12 -4.16 8.03
N THR A 54 4.46 -4.09 8.03
CA THR A 54 5.20 -2.94 7.54
C THR A 54 5.94 -3.31 6.27
N ILE A 55 5.64 -2.58 5.20
CA ILE A 55 6.28 -2.71 3.91
C ILE A 55 7.16 -1.50 3.68
N ARG A 56 8.43 -1.72 3.37
CA ARG A 56 9.35 -0.68 2.92
C ARG A 56 9.45 -0.73 1.42
N HIS A 57 9.22 0.41 0.80
CA HIS A 57 9.44 0.63 -0.62
C HIS A 57 10.75 1.39 -0.79
N THR A 58 11.68 0.78 -1.52
CA THR A 58 12.93 1.38 -2.00
C THR A 58 12.84 1.60 -3.50
N GLY A 59 13.48 2.67 -3.99
CA GLY A 59 13.30 3.20 -5.35
C GLY A 59 13.38 2.17 -6.51
N GLY A 60 12.89 2.58 -7.68
CA GLY A 60 13.20 1.97 -8.98
C GLY A 60 14.38 2.63 -9.67
N LEU A 61 14.75 2.11 -10.84
CA LEU A 61 15.90 2.56 -11.67
C LEU A 61 16.03 4.09 -11.85
N ALA A 62 14.94 4.86 -11.73
CA ALA A 62 14.93 6.32 -11.90
C ALA A 62 14.88 7.16 -10.60
N SER A 63 14.85 6.54 -9.43
CA SER A 63 14.78 7.26 -8.14
C SER A 63 16.17 7.52 -7.56
N PRO A 64 16.46 8.73 -7.04
CA PRO A 64 17.70 9.00 -6.32
C PRO A 64 17.92 8.01 -5.18
N PRO A 65 19.16 7.54 -4.96
CA PRO A 65 19.48 6.60 -3.89
C PRO A 65 19.08 7.15 -2.51
N GLY A 66 18.60 6.28 -1.63
CA GLY A 66 18.23 6.64 -0.25
C GLY A 66 16.78 7.11 -0.05
N ARG A 67 15.94 7.12 -1.09
CA ARG A 67 14.51 7.40 -0.95
C ARG A 67 13.76 6.17 -0.44
N ILE A 68 13.12 6.31 0.72
CA ILE A 68 12.37 5.26 1.39
C ILE A 68 10.95 5.75 1.66
N ILE A 69 9.97 4.93 1.30
CA ILE A 69 8.57 5.09 1.70
C ILE A 69 8.21 3.86 2.53
N GLU A 70 7.61 4.07 3.70
CA GLU A 70 7.13 2.97 4.55
C GLU A 70 5.61 2.97 4.57
N GLU A 71 5.03 1.80 4.43
CA GLU A 71 3.61 1.56 4.42
C GLU A 71 3.28 0.58 5.54
N ASN A 72 2.55 1.05 6.54
CA ASN A 72 2.16 0.26 7.70
C ASN A 72 0.69 -0.10 7.61
N TYR A 73 0.37 -1.35 7.87
CA TYR A 73 -0.96 -1.89 8.00
C TYR A 73 -1.13 -2.44 9.41
N ASP A 74 -2.07 -1.88 10.15
CA ASP A 74 -2.40 -2.31 11.51
C ASP A 74 -3.86 -2.79 11.53
N LEU A 75 -4.08 -4.00 12.02
CA LEU A 75 -5.39 -4.60 12.23
C LEU A 75 -5.75 -4.51 13.72
N ALA A 76 -6.91 -3.96 14.01
CA ALA A 76 -7.48 -3.94 15.34
C ALA A 76 -8.88 -4.56 15.33
N GLU A 77 -9.18 -5.39 16.33
CA GLU A 77 -10.54 -5.87 16.54
C GLU A 77 -11.42 -4.71 17.04
N ARG A 78 -12.63 -4.60 16.47
CA ARG A 78 -13.66 -3.68 16.95
C ARG A 78 -15.01 -4.36 16.89
N ASN A 79 -15.66 -4.53 18.04
CA ASN A 79 -17.06 -4.94 18.24
C ASN A 79 -17.75 -5.53 16.99
N GLY A 80 -17.45 -6.80 16.68
CA GLY A 80 -18.09 -7.52 15.57
C GLY A 80 -17.42 -7.36 14.19
N GLY A 81 -16.24 -6.76 14.11
CA GLY A 81 -15.49 -6.57 12.86
C GLY A 81 -14.01 -6.27 13.07
N THR A 82 -13.33 -6.01 11.95
CA THR A 82 -11.90 -5.72 11.91
C THR A 82 -11.68 -4.33 11.33
N PHE A 83 -10.95 -3.49 12.07
CA PHE A 83 -10.56 -2.17 11.62
C PHE A 83 -9.14 -2.23 11.06
N LEU A 84 -8.99 -1.95 9.76
CA LEU A 84 -7.70 -1.88 9.08
C LEU A 84 -7.27 -0.42 8.96
N THR A 85 -6.11 -0.09 9.54
CA THR A 85 -5.46 1.22 9.37
C THR A 85 -4.28 1.08 8.43
N GLN A 86 -4.26 1.87 7.36
CA GLN A 86 -3.09 2.00 6.48
C GLN A 86 -2.42 3.36 6.72
N THR A 87 -1.13 3.34 7.09
CA THR A 87 -0.33 4.55 7.33
C THR A 87 0.84 4.60 6.34
N ILE A 88 0.85 5.61 5.47
CA ILE A 88 1.95 5.82 4.52
C ILE A 88 2.89 6.90 5.06
N CYS A 89 4.10 6.50 5.45
CA CYS A 89 5.16 7.38 5.91
C CYS A 89 6.08 7.79 4.75
N ILE A 90 6.06 9.08 4.42
CA ILE A 90 6.86 9.68 3.35
C ILE A 90 8.05 10.51 3.89
N ARG A 91 8.43 10.37 5.16
CA ARG A 91 9.44 11.23 5.80
C ARG A 91 10.81 11.15 5.10
N ASN A 92 11.19 9.97 4.60
CA ASN A 92 12.46 9.72 3.93
C ASN A 92 12.30 9.55 2.41
N SER A 93 11.18 9.98 1.85
CA SER A 93 10.85 9.78 0.42
C SER A 93 11.55 10.77 -0.53
N GLY A 94 12.30 11.75 0.00
CA GLY A 94 12.87 12.84 -0.79
C GLY A 94 11.84 13.80 -1.40
N ILE A 95 10.54 13.69 -1.03
CA ILE A 95 9.50 14.66 -1.43
C ILE A 95 9.81 16.02 -0.80
N ASN A 96 9.89 17.04 -1.66
CA ASN A 96 10.15 18.44 -1.29
C ASN A 96 9.15 18.92 -0.23
N ILE A 97 9.62 19.73 0.74
CA ILE A 97 8.82 20.30 1.83
C ILE A 97 7.56 21.02 1.33
N PHE A 98 7.60 21.64 0.15
CA PHE A 98 6.44 22.27 -0.47
C PHE A 98 5.33 21.26 -0.83
N LEU A 99 5.69 20.09 -1.37
CA LEU A 99 4.73 19.01 -1.60
C LEU A 99 4.24 18.39 -0.30
N ARG A 100 5.07 18.32 0.76
CA ARG A 100 4.63 17.86 2.08
C ARG A 100 3.58 18.80 2.68
N LEU A 101 3.79 20.11 2.55
CA LEU A 101 2.82 21.12 2.97
C LEU A 101 1.52 21.01 2.17
N LEU A 102 1.61 20.80 0.85
CA LEU A 102 0.44 20.59 0.00
C LEU A 102 -0.33 19.31 0.38
N ILE A 103 0.36 18.19 0.60
CA ILE A 103 -0.24 16.95 1.10
C ILE A 103 -0.92 17.18 2.45
N TRP A 104 -0.28 17.92 3.36
CA TRP A 104 -0.86 18.24 4.66
C TRP A 104 -2.12 19.12 4.55
N ILE A 105 -2.12 20.12 3.67
CA ILE A 105 -3.30 20.96 3.39
C ILE A 105 -4.44 20.12 2.82
N ILE A 106 -4.14 19.22 1.88
CA ILE A 106 -5.13 18.29 1.31
C ILE A 106 -5.64 17.31 2.38
N GLN A 107 -4.80 16.81 3.28
CA GLN A 107 -5.26 15.96 4.39
C GLN A 107 -6.12 16.72 5.40
N LYS A 108 -5.82 18.00 5.65
CA LYS A 108 -6.53 18.82 6.64
C LYS A 108 -7.86 19.37 6.12
N TRP A 109 -7.93 19.76 4.85
CA TRP A 109 -9.08 20.46 4.26
C TRP A 109 -9.62 19.84 2.96
N GLY A 110 -8.91 18.89 2.37
CA GLY A 110 -9.39 18.16 1.21
C GLY A 110 -10.51 17.20 1.59
N LYS A 111 -11.57 17.19 0.77
CA LYS A 111 -12.56 16.11 0.81
C LYS A 111 -11.99 14.94 0.01
N PRO A 112 -12.01 13.69 0.52
CA PRO A 112 -11.56 12.54 -0.25
C PRO A 112 -12.40 12.44 -1.53
N THR A 113 -11.76 12.62 -2.68
CA THR A 113 -12.39 12.52 -4.00
C THR A 113 -12.34 11.07 -4.47
N GLY A 114 -13.51 10.41 -4.49
CA GLY A 114 -13.69 9.03 -4.92
C GLY A 114 -13.82 8.02 -3.76
N LYS A 115 -14.11 6.75 -4.07
CA LYS A 115 -14.07 5.67 -3.09
C LYS A 115 -12.62 5.48 -2.60
N PRO A 116 -12.34 5.55 -1.29
CA PRO A 116 -11.06 5.16 -0.73
C PRO A 116 -10.67 3.75 -1.18
N TYR A 117 -9.41 3.52 -1.55
CA TYR A 117 -8.95 2.21 -2.05
C TYR A 117 -9.18 1.08 -1.02
N LEU A 118 -9.15 1.41 0.27
CA LEU A 118 -9.47 0.47 1.34
C LEU A 118 -10.96 0.07 1.38
N GLU A 119 -11.88 0.92 0.92
CA GLU A 119 -13.28 0.51 0.74
C GLU A 119 -13.41 -0.49 -0.41
N THR A 120 -12.68 -0.30 -1.50
CA THR A 120 -12.65 -1.29 -2.60
C THR A 120 -12.06 -2.62 -2.12
N PHE A 121 -11.01 -2.56 -1.29
CA PHE A 121 -10.45 -3.76 -0.65
C PHE A 121 -11.47 -4.46 0.26
N ARG A 122 -12.18 -3.70 1.10
CA ARG A 122 -13.28 -4.21 1.94
C ARG A 122 -14.36 -4.88 1.09
N ASP A 123 -14.85 -4.20 0.05
CA ASP A 123 -15.85 -4.71 -0.88
C ASP A 123 -15.38 -6.04 -1.51
N ILE A 124 -14.10 -6.15 -1.92
CA ILE A 124 -13.54 -7.39 -2.50
C ILE A 124 -13.52 -8.52 -1.49
N ILE A 125 -13.18 -8.25 -0.23
CA ILE A 125 -13.13 -9.29 0.82
C ILE A 125 -14.55 -9.74 1.15
N GLU A 126 -15.45 -8.82 1.49
CA GLU A 126 -16.82 -9.12 1.92
C GLU A 126 -17.61 -9.86 0.81
N ASN A 127 -17.41 -9.47 -0.46
CA ASN A 127 -18.05 -10.17 -1.59
C ASN A 127 -17.41 -11.53 -1.92
N ASN A 128 -16.14 -11.77 -1.55
CA ASN A 128 -15.51 -13.09 -1.70
C ASN A 128 -15.87 -14.06 -0.57
N THR A 129 -16.05 -13.57 0.67
CA THR A 129 -16.50 -14.40 1.79
C THR A 129 -17.96 -14.83 1.63
N GLY A 130 -18.82 -14.00 1.04
CA GLY A 130 -20.21 -14.36 0.74
C GLY A 130 -20.39 -15.50 -0.28
N LYS A 131 -19.37 -15.82 -1.09
CA LYS A 131 -19.42 -16.93 -2.08
C LYS A 131 -18.84 -18.26 -1.58
N LYS A 132 -18.23 -18.30 -0.38
CA LYS A 132 -17.65 -19.52 0.20
C LYS A 132 -18.63 -20.31 1.10
N GLY A 133 -19.92 -19.99 1.06
CA GLY A 133 -20.97 -20.63 1.87
C GLY A 133 -21.87 -21.63 1.14
N VAL A 134 -21.53 -22.05 -0.09
CA VAL A 134 -22.25 -23.12 -0.80
C VAL A 134 -21.24 -24.01 -1.52
N GLN A 135 -20.75 -25.02 -0.82
CA GLN A 135 -20.32 -26.31 -1.39
C GLN A 135 -20.35 -27.37 -0.30
#